data_AF-A0A5J4PN34-F1
#
_entry.id   AF-A0A5J4PN34-F1
#
_cell.length_a   1.000
_cell.length_b   1.000
_cell.length_c   1.000
_cell.angle_alpha   90.00
_cell.angle_beta   90.00
_cell.angle_gamma   90.00
#
_symmetry.space_group_name_H-M   'P 1'
#
loop_
_entity.id
_entity.type
_entity.pdbx_description
1 polymer ?
#
loop_
_entity_poly.entity_id
_entity_poly.type
_entity_poly.pdbx_seq_one_letter_code
_entity_poly.pdbx_strand_id
1 'polypeptide(L)'
;MDAEGKDNHYDFVSENDSYNSNILTLKSNFSYNWFKDFAVYNKSDSKVLDKLSLPVISKTEVWTVDNLPTPENMKKWYIDYPQRFFFYKDIVDLGMYYDRNDFKIATVTNSKTVNNEKFILDYDETSSDSIYSRYFVLIRNNDKNYTEIELFLDASDYEKMKGDYLIEFNYDLYIVASVENYSVLGLDKTKLNLIRKV
;
A
#
# COMPACT_ATOMS: atom_id res chain seq x y z
N MET A 1 -10.92 8.37 33.71
CA MET A 1 -9.75 7.48 33.72
C MET A 1 -9.09 7.70 32.38
N ASP A 2 -8.13 8.61 32.39
CA ASP A 2 -7.51 9.17 31.20
C ASP A 2 -6.59 8.11 30.57
N ALA A 3 -6.72 7.92 29.26
CA ALA A 3 -5.81 7.11 28.47
C ALA A 3 -5.14 8.03 27.45
N GLU A 4 -4.02 8.62 27.85
CA GLU A 4 -2.98 9.06 26.94
C GLU A 4 -2.52 7.85 26.10
N GLY A 5 -2.46 8.00 24.78
CA GLY A 5 -2.24 6.87 23.88
C GLY A 5 -1.67 7.28 22.53
N LYS A 6 -0.40 7.71 22.56
CA LYS A 6 0.64 7.62 21.51
C LYS A 6 0.25 7.98 20.07
N ASP A 7 0.79 9.10 19.60
CA ASP A 7 0.99 9.35 18.17
C ASP A 7 1.73 8.16 17.54
N ASN A 8 1.03 7.41 16.70
CA ASN A 8 1.65 6.41 15.84
C ASN A 8 2.25 7.14 14.64
N HIS A 9 3.47 7.65 14.82
CA HIS A 9 4.28 8.09 13.69
C HIS A 9 4.63 6.84 12.88
N TYR A 10 4.07 6.71 11.68
CA TYR A 10 4.39 5.61 10.78
C TYR A 10 5.65 5.95 10.00
N ASP A 11 6.77 5.36 10.40
CA ASP A 11 8.02 5.46 9.65
C ASP A 11 8.03 4.46 8.50
N PHE A 12 8.19 4.98 7.28
CA PHE A 12 8.44 4.16 6.10
C PHE A 12 9.91 3.72 6.14
N VAL A 13 10.14 2.44 6.43
CA VAL A 13 11.50 1.86 6.43
C VAL A 13 11.96 1.68 4.98
N SER A 14 13.00 2.39 4.56
CA SER A 14 13.74 2.10 3.33
C SER A 14 14.81 1.05 3.61
N GLU A 15 14.70 -0.14 3.02
CA GLU A 15 15.83 -1.08 2.98
C GLU A 15 16.56 -0.99 1.63
N ASN A 16 17.84 -0.65 1.74
CA ASN A 16 18.96 -0.79 0.80
C ASN A 16 19.30 0.38 -0.17
N ASP A 17 20.37 1.07 0.24
CA ASP A 17 21.31 1.82 -0.58
C ASP A 17 21.97 0.95 -1.66
N SER A 18 21.60 1.17 -2.91
CA SER A 18 22.55 1.23 -4.05
C SER A 18 21.83 1.87 -5.23
N TYR A 19 22.23 3.11 -5.55
CA TYR A 19 21.59 3.91 -6.60
C TYR A 19 22.17 3.57 -7.97
N ASN A 20 21.49 2.67 -8.69
CA ASN A 20 21.76 2.38 -10.10
C ASN A 20 20.42 2.28 -10.83
N SER A 21 19.90 3.41 -11.35
CA SER A 21 18.59 3.55 -12.04
C SER A 21 17.46 2.64 -11.51
N ASN A 22 17.41 2.45 -10.19
CA ASN A 22 16.51 1.51 -9.56
C ASN A 22 15.16 2.20 -9.41
N ILE A 23 14.16 1.68 -10.12
CA ILE A 23 12.76 1.94 -9.84
C ILE A 23 12.58 1.72 -8.33
N LEU A 24 12.40 2.81 -7.58
CA LEU A 24 12.18 2.77 -6.15
C LEU A 24 10.81 2.12 -5.91
N THR A 25 10.80 0.79 -5.79
CA THR A 25 9.57 0.04 -5.60
C THR A 25 9.26 0.04 -4.12
N LEU A 26 8.63 1.12 -3.65
CA LEU A 26 8.03 1.19 -2.33
C LEU A 26 6.80 0.27 -2.33
N LYS A 27 6.98 -0.95 -1.81
CA LYS A 27 5.86 -1.84 -1.50
C LYS A 27 5.35 -1.49 -0.13
N SER A 28 4.04 -1.27 -0.01
CA SER A 28 3.43 -1.11 1.28
C SER A 28 3.56 -2.40 2.12
N ASN A 29 3.83 -2.24 3.41
CA ASN A 29 3.80 -3.32 4.41
C ASN A 29 2.38 -3.79 4.76
N PHE A 30 1.36 -3.16 4.18
CA PHE A 30 -0.04 -3.51 4.34
C PHE A 30 -0.70 -3.81 2.97
N SER A 31 -1.74 -4.66 3.00
CA SER A 31 -2.50 -5.08 1.82
C SER A 31 -4.00 -5.10 2.11
N TYR A 32 -4.84 -5.25 1.10
CA TYR A 32 -6.29 -5.42 1.28
C TYR A 32 -6.67 -6.90 1.33
N ASN A 33 -7.81 -7.20 1.94
CA ASN A 33 -8.34 -8.56 1.96
C ASN A 33 -8.87 -8.95 0.60
N TRP A 34 -8.40 -10.10 0.12
CA TRP A 34 -9.00 -10.76 -1.04
C TRP A 34 -10.13 -11.60 -0.49
N PHE A 35 -11.30 -11.51 -1.11
CA PHE A 35 -12.47 -12.27 -0.70
C PHE A 35 -12.70 -13.42 -1.67
N LYS A 36 -13.13 -14.55 -1.13
CA LYS A 36 -13.62 -15.67 -1.90
C LYS A 36 -15.04 -16.00 -1.47
N ASP A 37 -15.89 -16.23 -2.45
CA ASP A 37 -17.25 -16.72 -2.22
C ASP A 37 -17.25 -18.23 -2.03
N PHE A 38 -17.93 -18.66 -0.98
CA PHE A 38 -18.16 -20.06 -0.62
C PHE A 38 -19.65 -20.34 -0.73
N ALA A 39 -20.01 -21.37 -1.50
CA ALA A 39 -21.38 -21.85 -1.51
C ALA A 39 -21.70 -22.53 -0.18
N VAL A 40 -22.76 -22.07 0.48
CA VAL A 40 -23.33 -22.71 1.65
C VAL A 40 -24.35 -23.73 1.17
N TYR A 41 -24.15 -25.00 1.49
CA TYR A 41 -25.02 -26.08 1.04
C TYR A 41 -25.99 -26.49 2.14
N ASN A 42 -27.21 -26.84 1.74
CA ASN A 42 -28.13 -27.56 2.60
C ASN A 42 -27.57 -28.96 2.87
N LYS A 43 -27.46 -29.34 4.15
CA LYS A 43 -26.98 -30.66 4.56
C LYS A 43 -27.86 -31.81 4.04
N SER A 44 -29.16 -31.57 3.77
CA SER A 44 -30.08 -32.65 3.40
C SER A 44 -30.11 -32.97 1.90
N ASP A 45 -29.98 -31.96 1.04
CA ASP A 45 -30.15 -32.12 -0.42
C ASP A 45 -29.00 -31.52 -1.26
N SER A 46 -27.92 -31.08 -0.60
CA SER A 46 -26.74 -30.48 -1.23
C SER A 46 -27.05 -29.32 -2.18
N LYS A 47 -28.21 -28.67 -2.05
CA LYS A 47 -28.51 -27.45 -2.80
C LYS A 47 -27.79 -26.26 -2.19
N VAL A 48 -27.33 -25.34 -3.04
CA VAL A 48 -26.77 -24.06 -2.60
C VAL A 48 -27.89 -23.24 -1.97
N LEU A 49 -27.77 -22.96 -0.68
CA LEU A 49 -28.66 -22.11 0.09
C LEU A 49 -28.26 -20.63 -0.03
N ASP A 50 -26.95 -20.36 0.03
CA ASP A 50 -26.42 -19.01 0.03
C ASP A 50 -24.95 -18.97 -0.42
N LYS A 51 -24.40 -17.76 -0.54
CA LYS A 51 -22.97 -17.50 -0.75
C LYS A 51 -22.40 -16.72 0.43
N LEU A 52 -21.38 -17.29 1.06
CA LEU A 52 -20.61 -16.65 2.11
C LEU A 52 -19.30 -16.13 1.55
N SER A 53 -19.06 -14.83 1.60
CA SER A 53 -17.79 -14.23 1.17
C SER A 53 -16.85 -14.10 2.37
N LEU A 54 -15.70 -14.78 2.35
CA LEU A 54 -14.71 -14.76 3.43
C LEU A 54 -13.37 -14.21 2.94
N PRO A 55 -12.62 -13.49 3.80
CA PRO A 55 -11.26 -13.08 3.49
C PRO A 55 -10.34 -14.31 3.37
N VAL A 56 -9.44 -14.30 2.40
CA VAL A 56 -8.48 -15.37 2.16
C VAL A 56 -7.05 -14.82 2.19
N ILE A 57 -6.23 -15.37 3.09
CA ILE A 57 -4.80 -15.07 3.20
C ILE A 57 -4.04 -16.34 2.83
N SER A 58 -3.86 -16.56 1.54
CA SER A 58 -3.06 -17.66 1.02
C SER A 58 -2.67 -17.43 -0.43
N LYS A 59 -1.85 -18.36 -0.96
CA LYS A 59 -1.70 -18.54 -2.41
C LYS A 59 -2.97 -19.12 -3.03
N THR A 60 -3.19 -18.83 -4.31
CA THR A 60 -4.35 -19.29 -5.11
C THR A 60 -4.46 -20.81 -5.16
N GLU A 61 -3.32 -21.51 -5.21
CA GLU A 61 -3.19 -22.97 -5.30
C GLU A 61 -3.96 -23.76 -4.23
N VAL A 62 -4.21 -23.19 -3.05
CA VAL A 62 -4.91 -23.88 -1.95
C VAL A 62 -6.43 -23.88 -2.15
N TRP A 63 -6.95 -23.01 -3.01
CA TRP A 63 -8.38 -22.78 -3.13
C TRP A 63 -8.94 -22.97 -4.53
N THR A 64 -8.11 -23.29 -5.53
CA THR A 64 -8.55 -23.59 -6.89
C THR A 64 -9.21 -24.97 -6.95
N VAL A 65 -10.37 -25.05 -7.61
CA VAL A 65 -11.12 -26.32 -7.79
C VAL A 65 -10.30 -27.36 -8.57
N ASP A 66 -9.43 -26.88 -9.46
CA ASP A 66 -8.58 -27.73 -10.31
C ASP A 66 -7.43 -28.40 -9.55
N ASN A 67 -7.11 -27.92 -8.35
CA ASN A 67 -6.14 -28.51 -7.42
C ASN A 67 -6.82 -28.68 -6.06
N LEU A 68 -7.50 -29.81 -5.84
CA LEU A 68 -8.10 -30.11 -4.54
C LEU A 68 -7.05 -29.88 -3.44
N PRO A 69 -7.36 -29.06 -2.41
CA PRO A 69 -6.41 -28.77 -1.36
C PRO A 69 -5.95 -30.07 -0.69
N THR A 70 -4.68 -30.41 -0.86
CA THR A 70 -4.10 -31.54 -0.12
C THR A 70 -3.95 -31.17 1.35
N PRO A 71 -3.94 -32.16 2.27
CA PRO A 71 -3.66 -31.90 3.68
C PRO A 71 -2.34 -31.15 3.91
N GLU A 72 -1.32 -31.34 3.06
CA GLU A 72 -0.08 -30.56 3.13
C GLU A 72 -0.31 -29.09 2.74
N ASN A 73 -1.10 -28.83 1.70
CA ASN A 73 -1.39 -27.47 1.25
C ASN A 73 -2.21 -26.68 2.29
N MET A 74 -3.12 -27.35 3.01
CA MET A 74 -3.90 -26.73 4.09
C MET A 74 -3.09 -26.42 5.34
N LYS A 75 -1.90 -27.03 5.52
CA LYS A 75 -1.00 -26.77 6.65
C LYS A 75 -0.03 -25.61 6.40
N LYS A 76 0.02 -25.08 5.17
CA LYS A 76 0.90 -23.96 4.84
C LYS A 76 0.42 -22.69 5.55
N TRP A 77 1.35 -22.03 6.23
CA TRP A 77 1.13 -20.75 6.87
C TRP A 77 1.62 -19.62 5.97
N TYR A 78 0.88 -18.52 5.93
CA TYR A 78 1.13 -17.36 5.08
C TYR A 78 1.44 -16.14 5.93
N ILE A 79 2.44 -16.29 6.82
CA ILE A 79 2.85 -15.27 7.81
C ILE A 79 3.74 -14.18 7.21
N ASP A 80 4.25 -14.42 6.00
CA ASP A 80 5.07 -13.49 5.20
C ASP A 80 4.22 -12.51 4.39
N TYR A 81 2.88 -12.62 4.44
CA TYR A 81 1.99 -11.74 3.70
C TYR A 81 1.79 -10.41 4.46
N PRO A 82 1.65 -9.28 3.73
CA PRO A 82 1.40 -7.98 4.35
C PRO A 82 0.15 -7.98 5.22
N GLN A 83 0.17 -7.21 6.31
CA GLN A 83 -0.97 -7.07 7.21
C GLN A 83 -2.18 -6.50 6.46
N ARG A 84 -3.39 -7.02 6.72
CA ARG A 84 -4.58 -6.63 5.96
C ARG A 84 -5.62 -5.88 6.76
N PHE A 85 -6.11 -4.76 6.21
CA PHE A 85 -7.21 -3.99 6.79
C PHE A 85 -8.56 -4.53 6.37
N PHE A 86 -9.53 -4.47 7.28
CA PHE A 86 -10.90 -4.88 7.04
C PHE A 86 -11.87 -4.14 7.98
N PHE A 87 -13.11 -4.00 7.53
CA PHE A 87 -14.21 -3.62 8.43
C PHE A 87 -14.88 -4.87 8.97
N TYR A 88 -15.23 -4.83 10.25
CA TYR A 88 -16.21 -5.77 10.78
C TYR A 88 -17.55 -5.58 10.07
N LYS A 89 -18.18 -6.69 9.66
CA LYS A 89 -19.49 -6.70 9.00
C LYS A 89 -20.57 -7.22 9.94
N ASP A 90 -20.50 -8.50 10.29
CA ASP A 90 -21.49 -9.16 11.14
C ASP A 90 -20.93 -10.46 11.77
N ILE A 91 -21.75 -11.15 12.57
CA ILE A 91 -21.48 -12.51 13.04
C ILE A 91 -22.49 -13.44 12.37
N VAL A 92 -21.97 -14.46 11.69
CA VAL A 92 -22.78 -15.51 11.04
C VAL A 92 -22.70 -16.79 11.87
N ASP A 93 -23.86 -17.35 12.15
CA ASP A 93 -24.00 -18.68 12.75
C ASP A 93 -24.24 -19.70 11.62
N LEU A 94 -23.24 -20.55 11.38
CA LEU A 94 -23.31 -21.61 10.38
C LEU A 94 -23.70 -22.97 10.98
N GLY A 95 -24.10 -23.00 12.27
CA GLY A 95 -24.34 -24.26 12.99
C GLY A 95 -23.08 -25.12 13.07
N MET A 96 -21.91 -24.48 13.19
CA MET A 96 -20.63 -25.16 13.33
C MET A 96 -20.41 -25.56 14.78
N TYR A 97 -20.06 -26.82 14.99
CA TYR A 97 -19.83 -27.41 16.29
C TYR A 97 -18.44 -28.03 16.34
N TYR A 98 -17.62 -27.59 17.29
CA TYR A 98 -16.31 -28.18 17.53
C TYR A 98 -16.12 -28.35 19.03
N ASP A 99 -15.57 -29.49 19.47
CA ASP A 99 -15.30 -29.79 20.88
C ASP A 99 -16.35 -29.28 21.89
N ARG A 100 -17.61 -29.68 21.67
CA ARG A 100 -18.78 -29.34 22.49
C ARG A 100 -19.23 -27.88 22.54
N ASN A 101 -18.62 -27.01 21.73
CA ASN A 101 -18.95 -25.60 21.68
C ASN A 101 -19.53 -25.21 20.31
N ASP A 102 -20.56 -24.37 20.35
CA ASP A 102 -21.07 -23.69 19.17
C ASP A 102 -20.11 -22.57 18.78
N PHE A 103 -19.70 -22.55 17.50
CA PHE A 103 -18.83 -21.51 16.97
C PHE A 103 -19.59 -20.65 15.96
N LYS A 104 -19.48 -19.34 16.16
CA LYS A 104 -19.95 -18.33 15.21
C LYS A 104 -18.75 -17.66 14.55
N ILE A 105 -18.92 -17.28 13.29
CA ILE A 105 -17.86 -16.64 12.51
C ILE A 105 -18.13 -15.14 12.45
N ALA A 106 -17.18 -14.33 12.91
CA ALA A 106 -17.19 -12.91 12.61
C ALA A 106 -16.76 -12.72 11.15
N THR A 107 -17.63 -12.12 10.34
CA THR A 107 -17.33 -11.80 8.95
C THR A 107 -16.81 -10.38 8.82
N VAL A 108 -16.11 -10.14 7.73
CA VAL A 108 -15.48 -8.86 7.44
C VAL A 108 -15.80 -8.41 6.03
N THR A 109 -15.56 -7.14 5.72
CA THR A 109 -15.78 -6.56 4.39
C THR A 109 -14.71 -5.53 4.06
N ASN A 110 -14.49 -5.31 2.77
CA ASN A 110 -13.64 -4.24 2.26
C ASN A 110 -14.38 -2.91 2.09
N SER A 111 -15.70 -2.84 2.29
CA SER A 111 -16.44 -1.59 2.14
C SER A 111 -17.45 -1.35 3.24
N LYS A 112 -17.58 -0.09 3.67
CA LYS A 112 -18.52 0.30 4.72
C LYS A 112 -19.06 1.69 4.44
N THR A 113 -20.35 1.89 4.69
CA THR A 113 -20.94 3.23 4.71
C THR A 113 -20.86 3.81 6.11
N VAL A 114 -20.25 4.98 6.25
CA VAL A 114 -20.16 5.75 7.49
C VAL A 114 -20.67 7.15 7.20
N ASN A 115 -21.64 7.64 7.97
CA ASN A 115 -22.24 8.98 7.79
C ASN A 115 -22.71 9.27 6.35
N ASN A 116 -23.41 8.31 5.73
CA ASN A 116 -23.88 8.36 4.33
C ASN A 116 -22.77 8.41 3.26
N GLU A 117 -21.51 8.27 3.64
CA GLU A 117 -20.39 8.15 2.70
C GLU A 117 -19.91 6.70 2.62
N LYS A 118 -19.70 6.21 1.41
CA LYS A 118 -19.16 4.88 1.18
C LYS A 118 -17.63 4.94 1.26
N PHE A 119 -17.06 4.04 2.03
CA PHE A 119 -15.62 3.88 2.17
C PHE A 119 -15.20 2.50 1.66
N ILE A 120 -14.20 2.45 0.79
CA ILE A 120 -13.71 1.20 0.18
C ILE A 120 -12.20 1.06 0.43
N LEU A 121 -11.82 -0.09 0.97
CA LEU A 121 -10.43 -0.47 1.28
C LEU A 121 -9.71 -1.01 0.04
N ASP A 122 -9.57 -0.19 -1.00
CA ASP A 122 -8.78 -0.50 -2.20
C ASP A 122 -7.94 0.71 -2.66
N TYR A 123 -7.07 0.44 -3.64
CA TYR A 123 -6.19 1.41 -4.29
C TYR A 123 -6.68 1.81 -5.68
N ASP A 124 -7.97 1.63 -5.96
CA ASP A 124 -8.52 1.98 -7.27
C ASP A 124 -8.59 3.51 -7.41
N GLU A 125 -7.79 4.04 -8.32
CA GLU A 125 -7.74 5.47 -8.64
C GLU A 125 -9.02 6.00 -9.29
N THR A 126 -9.83 5.12 -9.87
CA THR A 126 -11.07 5.49 -10.57
C THR A 126 -12.26 5.63 -9.63
N SER A 127 -12.15 5.11 -8.40
CA SER A 127 -13.19 5.15 -7.39
C SER A 127 -12.97 6.33 -6.44
N SER A 128 -13.95 7.24 -6.35
CA SER A 128 -13.94 8.34 -5.36
C SER A 128 -14.11 7.88 -3.91
N ASP A 129 -14.44 6.60 -3.71
CA ASP A 129 -14.69 6.01 -2.40
C ASP A 129 -13.49 5.20 -1.87
N SER A 130 -12.42 5.06 -2.66
CA SER A 130 -11.23 4.28 -2.32
C SER A 130 -10.34 4.96 -1.27
N ILE A 131 -9.46 4.19 -0.64
CA ILE A 131 -8.40 4.76 0.21
C ILE A 131 -7.51 5.68 -0.63
N TYR A 132 -7.23 5.27 -1.88
CA TYR A 132 -6.43 6.05 -2.81
C TYR A 132 -6.96 7.47 -2.96
N SER A 133 -8.22 7.64 -3.34
CA SER A 133 -8.78 8.97 -3.56
C SER A 133 -9.03 9.77 -2.27
N ARG A 134 -9.27 9.10 -1.13
CA ARG A 134 -9.59 9.77 0.14
C ARG A 134 -8.37 10.16 0.97
N TYR A 135 -7.28 9.39 0.93
CA TYR A 135 -6.12 9.59 1.80
C TYR A 135 -4.80 9.83 1.06
N PHE A 136 -4.72 9.52 -0.23
CA PHE A 136 -3.52 9.80 -1.02
C PHE A 136 -3.78 10.98 -1.94
N VAL A 137 -3.14 12.12 -1.64
CA VAL A 137 -3.11 13.24 -2.59
C VAL A 137 -2.05 12.92 -3.63
N LEU A 138 -2.47 12.43 -4.79
CA LEU A 138 -1.56 12.30 -5.93
C LEU A 138 -1.38 13.67 -6.58
N ILE A 139 -0.26 14.33 -6.31
CA ILE A 139 0.12 15.55 -7.01
C ILE A 139 0.64 15.15 -8.40
N ARG A 140 -0.28 15.03 -9.37
CA ARG A 140 0.08 14.86 -10.80
C ARG A 140 0.55 16.20 -11.34
N ASN A 141 1.85 16.47 -11.25
CA ASN A 141 2.46 17.59 -11.94
C ASN A 141 2.51 17.30 -13.44
N ASN A 142 1.44 17.66 -14.17
CA ASN A 142 1.44 17.65 -15.64
C ASN A 142 2.34 18.76 -16.23
N ASP A 143 2.63 19.79 -15.45
CA ASP A 143 3.65 20.80 -15.77
C ASP A 143 4.79 20.66 -14.77
N LYS A 144 6.03 20.77 -15.25
CA LYS A 144 7.21 20.74 -14.38
C LYS A 144 7.14 21.91 -13.39
N ASN A 145 6.64 21.65 -12.18
CA ASN A 145 6.72 22.58 -11.04
C ASN A 145 8.15 22.72 -10.49
N TYR A 146 9.14 22.25 -11.24
CA TYR A 146 10.54 22.41 -10.93
C TYR A 146 11.05 23.72 -11.53
N THR A 147 11.84 24.45 -10.75
CA THR A 147 12.73 25.44 -11.33
C THR A 147 13.94 24.70 -11.88
N GLU A 148 14.13 24.72 -13.20
CA GLU A 148 15.30 24.11 -13.84
C GLU A 148 16.43 25.14 -13.93
N ILE A 149 17.62 24.76 -13.48
CA ILE A 149 18.83 25.55 -13.70
C ILE A 149 19.94 24.70 -14.31
N GLU A 150 20.72 25.30 -15.21
CA GLU A 150 21.89 24.66 -15.82
C GLU A 150 23.16 25.36 -15.37
N LEU A 151 24.07 24.62 -14.75
CA LEU A 151 25.35 25.12 -14.25
C LEU A 151 26.46 24.09 -14.37
N PHE A 152 27.70 24.56 -14.28
CA PHE A 152 28.83 23.67 -14.03
C PHE A 152 28.89 23.37 -12.55
N LEU A 153 28.92 22.09 -12.21
CA LEU A 153 28.96 21.61 -10.84
C LEU A 153 30.32 20.94 -10.59
N ASP A 154 30.96 21.24 -9.47
CA ASP A 154 32.16 20.52 -9.07
C ASP A 154 31.81 19.22 -8.32
N ALA A 155 32.79 18.33 -8.18
CA ALA A 155 32.57 17.05 -7.50
C ALA A 155 32.16 17.21 -6.02
N SER A 156 32.63 18.27 -5.35
CA SER A 156 32.35 18.49 -3.94
C SER A 156 30.91 18.95 -3.71
N ASP A 157 30.38 19.78 -4.61
CA ASP A 157 29.00 20.27 -4.58
C ASP A 157 28.03 19.22 -5.08
N TYR A 158 28.43 18.39 -6.06
CA TYR A 158 27.65 17.22 -6.48
C TYR A 158 27.37 16.26 -5.33
N GLU A 159 28.38 15.95 -4.49
CA GLU A 159 28.15 15.08 -3.34
C GLU A 159 27.24 15.73 -2.29
N LYS A 160 27.28 17.05 -2.11
CA LYS A 160 26.35 17.76 -1.21
C LYS A 160 24.91 17.75 -1.73
N MET A 161 24.71 17.76 -3.05
CA MET A 161 23.37 17.72 -3.68
C MET A 161 22.64 16.39 -3.49
N LYS A 162 23.32 15.33 -3.03
CA LYS A 162 22.68 14.05 -2.65
C LYS A 162 22.08 14.06 -1.23
N GLY A 163 22.25 15.15 -0.47
CA GLY A 163 21.69 15.33 0.87
C GLY A 163 20.71 16.52 0.98
N ASP A 164 20.47 17.01 2.20
CA ASP A 164 19.52 18.10 2.50
C ASP A 164 20.02 19.51 2.11
N TYR A 165 20.88 19.61 1.10
CA TYR A 165 21.49 20.88 0.71
C TYR A 165 20.46 21.78 0.03
N LEU A 166 20.29 23.00 0.57
CA LEU A 166 19.41 24.01 0.01
C LEU A 166 20.16 24.90 -0.96
N ILE A 167 19.53 25.21 -2.09
CA ILE A 167 20.05 26.14 -3.09
C ILE A 167 19.29 27.46 -2.97
N GLU A 168 20.02 28.55 -2.77
CA GLU A 168 19.45 29.89 -2.91
C GLU A 168 19.51 30.31 -4.38
N PHE A 169 18.35 30.66 -4.95
CA PHE A 169 18.23 31.15 -6.31
C PHE A 169 17.17 32.25 -6.35
N ASN A 170 17.49 33.42 -6.91
CA ASN A 170 16.58 34.58 -6.93
C ASN A 170 15.96 34.94 -5.57
N TYR A 171 16.75 34.87 -4.49
CA TYR A 171 16.32 35.11 -3.09
C TYR A 171 15.29 34.11 -2.53
N ASP A 172 15.02 33.02 -3.26
CA ASP A 172 14.22 31.90 -2.80
C ASP A 172 15.13 30.71 -2.47
N LEU A 173 14.71 29.91 -1.48
CA LEU A 173 15.39 28.65 -1.12
C LEU A 173 14.72 27.47 -1.81
N TYR A 174 15.53 26.54 -2.29
CA TYR A 174 15.09 25.37 -3.02
C TYR A 174 15.72 24.10 -2.48
N ILE A 175 14.97 23.00 -2.59
CA ILE A 175 15.45 21.63 -2.38
C ILE A 175 15.79 21.03 -3.75
N VAL A 176 16.90 20.31 -3.84
CA VAL A 176 17.29 19.59 -5.06
C VAL A 176 16.43 18.33 -5.20
N ALA A 177 15.61 18.26 -6.25
CA ALA A 177 14.80 17.08 -6.54
C ALA A 177 15.54 16.06 -7.40
N SER A 178 16.34 16.53 -8.36
CA SER A 178 17.26 15.67 -9.11
C SER A 178 18.40 16.45 -9.74
N VAL A 179 19.48 15.71 -10.03
CA VAL A 179 20.68 16.16 -10.75
C VAL A 179 20.80 15.34 -12.02
N GLU A 180 20.87 16.00 -13.18
CA GLU A 180 20.96 15.37 -14.50
C GLU A 180 22.21 15.85 -15.24
N ASN A 181 22.81 14.96 -16.04
CA ASN A 181 23.95 15.27 -16.90
C ASN A 181 25.19 15.83 -16.17
N TYR A 182 25.46 15.32 -14.97
CA TYR A 182 26.68 15.67 -14.25
C TYR A 182 27.92 15.15 -14.99
N SER A 183 28.85 16.06 -15.33
CA SER A 183 30.12 15.74 -16.00
C SER A 183 31.26 15.92 -15.02
N VAL A 184 31.89 14.80 -14.62
CA VAL A 184 33.05 14.79 -13.70
C VAL A 184 34.22 15.64 -14.22
N LEU A 185 34.34 15.75 -15.55
CA LEU A 185 35.38 16.53 -16.23
C LEU A 185 35.01 18.01 -16.38
N GLY A 186 33.81 18.43 -15.97
CA GLY A 186 33.32 19.81 -16.10
C GLY A 186 33.11 20.25 -17.55
N LEU A 187 32.97 19.29 -18.48
CA LEU A 187 32.84 19.58 -19.91
C LEU A 187 31.39 19.95 -20.29
N ASP A 188 30.43 19.36 -19.59
CA ASP A 188 29.00 19.56 -19.86
C ASP A 188 28.32 20.26 -18.68
N LYS A 189 27.28 21.03 -19.01
CA LYS A 189 26.42 21.63 -17.99
C LYS A 189 25.57 20.56 -17.32
N THR A 190 25.55 20.61 -16.00
CA THR A 190 24.65 19.84 -15.15
C THR A 190 23.32 20.56 -15.07
N LYS A 191 22.22 19.81 -15.19
CA LYS A 191 20.86 20.32 -14.99
C LYS A 191 20.38 19.94 -13.59
N LEU A 192 19.90 20.94 -12.84
CA LEU A 192 19.25 20.72 -11.55
C LEU A 192 17.76 21.00 -11.67
N ASN A 193 16.95 20.07 -11.14
CA ASN A 193 15.52 20.26 -10.96
C ASN A 193 15.26 20.63 -9.50
N LEU A 194 14.69 21.80 -9.27
CA LEU A 194 14.56 22.39 -7.94
C LEU A 194 13.10 22.53 -7.51
N ILE A 195 12.79 22.18 -6.26
CA ILE A 195 11.48 22.44 -5.63
C ILE A 195 11.64 23.61 -4.68
N ARG A 196 10.83 24.67 -4.86
CA ARG A 196 10.85 25.81 -3.94
C ARG A 196 10.43 25.36 -2.54
N LYS A 197 11.23 25.70 -1.54
CA LYS A 197 10.88 25.53 -0.14
C LYS A 197 9.93 26.64 0.25
N VAL A 198 8.68 26.28 0.56
CA VAL A 198 7.61 27.19 1.02
C VAL A 198 7.82 27.52 2.50
#